data_AF-A0A1H8LX53-F1
#
_entry.id   AF-A0A1H8LX53-F1
#
_cell.length_a   1.000
_cell.length_b   1.000
_cell.length_c   1.000
_cell.angle_alpha   90.00
_cell.angle_beta   90.00
_cell.angle_gamma   90.00
#
_symmetry.space_group_name_H-M   'P 1'
#
loop_
_entity.id
_entity.type
_entity.pdbx_description
1 polymer ?
#
loop_
_entity_poly.entity_id
_entity_poly.type
_entity_poly.pdbx_seq_one_letter_code
_entity_poly.pdbx_strand_id
1 'polypeptide(L)'
;MQPIYINRDKNEYKFFKKNFIEICNEFRSQNRALAFAFILYDFKSPQVKKVLEDRDYWNALNAISGKHLTVFTFHYKERPRFKPHNILTTLISMPIFGPPENEIDDIMIKYFDNRQKISYPAILFFQVDQIKVIDTMLIGLNNEQIEESFLEIKKYLDRGVSALSKIDPQNRDNHKEVFDCLEMEIKNFQSIKLIQRMTRRAGNILGLVSSIKGLF
;
A
#
# COMPACT_ATOMS: atom_id res chain seq x y z
N MET A 1 8.57 9.57 4.25
CA MET A 1 8.38 8.11 4.15
C MET A 1 9.27 7.42 5.15
N GLN A 2 8.79 6.36 5.78
CA GLN A 2 9.53 5.61 6.78
C GLN A 2 9.43 4.11 6.50
N PRO A 3 10.54 3.40 6.22
CA PRO A 3 10.49 1.98 5.98
C PRO A 3 10.31 1.23 7.31
N ILE A 4 9.52 0.16 7.32
CA ILE A 4 9.36 -0.74 8.47
C ILE A 4 9.65 -2.17 8.03
N TYR A 5 10.78 -2.70 8.49
CA TYR A 5 11.24 -4.03 8.11
C TYR A 5 10.96 -5.06 9.22
N ILE A 6 9.90 -5.85 9.05
CA ILE A 6 9.43 -6.85 10.05
C ILE A 6 10.49 -7.91 10.42
N ASN A 7 11.52 -8.13 9.59
CA ASN A 7 12.48 -9.22 9.79
C ASN A 7 13.96 -8.78 9.89
N ARG A 8 14.26 -7.47 9.85
CA ARG A 8 15.65 -7.00 10.12
C ARG A 8 15.87 -6.75 11.60
N ASP A 9 14.88 -6.18 12.28
CA ASP A 9 14.90 -5.98 13.73
C ASP A 9 13.50 -6.24 14.32
N LYS A 10 13.33 -7.41 14.95
CA LYS A 10 12.07 -7.79 15.61
C LYS A 10 11.68 -6.80 16.72
N ASN A 11 12.65 -6.10 17.32
CA ASN A 11 12.38 -5.15 18.39
C ASN A 11 11.81 -3.84 17.83
N GLU A 12 12.34 -3.36 16.70
CA GLU A 12 11.82 -2.17 16.01
C GLU A 12 10.36 -2.37 15.59
N TYR A 13 10.04 -3.53 15.00
CA TYR A 13 8.67 -3.84 14.62
C TYR A 13 7.74 -3.95 15.84
N LYS A 14 8.17 -4.62 16.92
CA LYS A 14 7.38 -4.70 18.17
C LYS A 14 7.15 -3.33 18.79
N PHE A 15 8.17 -2.47 18.80
CA PHE A 15 8.07 -1.10 19.27
C PHE A 15 7.05 -0.32 18.44
N PHE A 16 7.18 -0.37 17.11
CA PHE A 16 6.24 0.28 16.20
C PHE A 16 4.81 -0.21 16.43
N LYS A 17 4.59 -1.53 16.50
CA LYS A 17 3.27 -2.13 16.71
C LYS A 17 2.65 -1.72 18.05
N LYS A 18 3.45 -1.59 19.10
CA LYS A 18 2.99 -1.14 20.43
C LYS A 18 2.58 0.34 20.40
N ASN A 19 3.38 1.16 19.73
CA ASN A 19 3.28 2.62 19.77
C ASN A 19 2.69 3.22 18.47
N PHE A 20 2.04 2.41 17.64
CA PHE A 20 1.60 2.81 16.30
C PHE A 20 0.77 4.10 16.29
N ILE A 21 -0.24 4.15 17.17
CA ILE A 21 -1.11 5.32 17.31
C ILE A 21 -0.35 6.54 17.84
N GLU A 22 0.55 6.34 18.81
CA GLU A 22 1.38 7.41 19.37
C GLU A 22 2.29 8.02 18.31
N ILE A 23 2.93 7.19 17.47
CA ILE A 23 3.78 7.62 16.35
C ILE A 23 2.96 8.45 15.35
N CYS A 24 1.73 8.00 15.03
CA CYS A 24 0.84 8.77 14.16
C CYS A 24 0.50 10.13 14.79
N ASN A 25 0.11 10.17 16.06
CA ASN A 25 -0.22 11.42 16.74
C ASN A 25 0.97 12.37 16.83
N GLU A 26 2.17 11.85 17.05
CA GLU A 26 3.41 12.63 17.07
C GLU A 26 3.69 13.27 15.70
N PHE A 27 3.57 12.51 14.62
CA PHE A 27 3.78 13.06 13.27
C PHE A 27 2.75 14.14 12.92
N ARG A 28 1.54 14.02 13.45
CA ARG A 28 0.52 15.06 13.29
C ARG A 28 0.85 16.32 14.09
N SER A 29 1.20 16.18 15.38
CA SER A 29 1.54 17.32 16.23
C SER A 29 2.75 18.09 15.73
N GLN A 30 3.69 17.41 15.05
CA GLN A 30 4.84 18.00 14.38
C GLN A 30 4.52 18.61 13.00
N ASN A 31 3.26 18.64 12.56
CA ASN A 31 2.85 19.06 11.21
C ASN A 31 3.55 18.29 10.07
N ARG A 32 3.84 17.01 10.30
CA ARG A 32 4.51 16.10 9.34
C ARG A 32 3.54 15.15 8.64
N ALA A 33 2.27 15.14 9.04
CA ALA A 33 1.21 14.37 8.39
C ALA A 33 -0.16 15.01 8.62
N LEU A 34 -0.99 15.01 7.58
CA LEU A 34 -2.44 15.21 7.67
C LEU A 34 -3.20 13.88 7.55
N ALA A 35 -2.63 12.93 6.83
CA ALA A 35 -3.10 11.56 6.73
C ALA A 35 -1.92 10.59 6.58
N PHE A 36 -2.22 9.30 6.56
CA PHE A 36 -1.22 8.25 6.50
C PHE A 36 -1.49 7.26 5.37
N ALA A 37 -0.43 6.58 4.94
CA ALA A 37 -0.53 5.46 4.04
C ALA A 37 0.44 4.33 4.41
N PHE A 38 0.05 3.09 4.12
CA PHE A 38 0.95 1.94 4.07
C PHE A 38 1.11 1.49 2.62
N ILE A 39 2.35 1.25 2.20
CA ILE A 39 2.64 0.46 1.00
C ILE A 39 2.92 -0.97 1.46
N LEU A 40 2.01 -1.87 1.10
CA LEU A 40 1.99 -3.28 1.47
C LEU A 40 2.50 -4.10 0.28
N TYR A 41 3.58 -4.85 0.46
CA TYR A 41 4.14 -5.68 -0.61
C TYR A 41 4.74 -6.97 -0.07
N ASP A 42 4.85 -7.97 -0.94
CA ASP A 42 5.40 -9.28 -0.61
C ASP A 42 6.47 -9.72 -1.63
N PHE A 43 7.00 -10.92 -1.44
CA PHE A 43 7.98 -11.52 -2.35
C PHE A 43 7.42 -11.85 -3.75
N LYS A 44 6.10 -11.90 -3.92
CA LYS A 44 5.44 -12.10 -5.22
C LYS A 44 5.39 -10.81 -6.04
N SER A 45 5.81 -9.69 -5.44
CA SER A 45 5.79 -8.36 -6.03
C SER A 45 7.22 -7.76 -6.17
N PRO A 46 8.15 -8.43 -6.88
CA PRO A 46 9.56 -8.03 -6.94
C PRO A 46 9.77 -6.61 -7.51
N GLN A 47 8.91 -6.18 -8.42
CA GLN A 47 8.91 -4.84 -9.00
C GLN A 47 8.64 -3.76 -7.95
N VAL A 48 7.64 -3.95 -7.07
CA VAL A 48 7.35 -3.01 -5.98
C VAL A 48 8.48 -3.00 -4.97
N LYS A 49 9.02 -4.18 -4.64
CA LYS A 49 10.19 -4.29 -3.77
C LYS A 49 11.37 -3.48 -4.32
N LYS A 50 11.70 -3.62 -5.61
CA LYS A 50 12.78 -2.86 -6.25
C LYS A 50 12.56 -1.36 -6.19
N VAL A 51 11.34 -0.89 -6.47
CA VAL A 51 10.97 0.53 -6.36
C VAL A 51 11.21 1.07 -4.94
N LEU A 52 10.93 0.28 -3.91
CA LEU A 52 11.05 0.71 -2.51
C LEU A 52 12.46 0.51 -1.92
N GLU A 53 13.31 -0.32 -2.53
CA GLU A 53 14.71 -0.51 -2.11
C GLU A 53 15.68 0.39 -2.88
N ASP A 54 15.31 0.82 -4.09
CA ASP A 54 16.08 1.76 -4.89
C ASP A 54 16.02 3.17 -4.30
N ARG A 55 17.19 3.81 -4.14
CA ARG A 55 17.32 5.10 -3.49
C ARG A 55 16.66 6.23 -4.29
N ASP A 56 16.76 6.20 -5.62
CA ASP A 56 16.29 7.31 -6.46
C ASP A 56 14.76 7.28 -6.53
N TYR A 57 14.18 6.09 -6.72
CA TYR A 57 12.73 5.93 -6.64
C TYR A 57 12.20 6.27 -5.25
N TRP A 58 12.86 5.80 -4.18
CA TRP A 58 12.46 6.12 -2.81
C TRP A 58 12.47 7.63 -2.54
N ASN A 59 13.55 8.32 -2.93
CA ASN A 59 13.68 9.76 -2.74
C ASN A 59 12.60 10.52 -3.51
N ALA A 60 12.27 10.10 -4.73
CA ALA A 60 11.19 10.69 -5.50
C ALA A 60 9.82 10.52 -4.81
N LEU A 61 9.49 9.31 -4.34
CA LEU A 61 8.24 9.06 -3.60
C LEU A 61 8.20 9.83 -2.26
N ASN A 62 9.35 9.96 -1.59
CA ASN A 62 9.48 10.69 -0.35
C ASN A 62 9.28 12.19 -0.52
N ALA A 63 9.85 12.76 -1.58
CA ALA A 63 9.68 14.17 -1.92
C ALA A 63 8.20 14.50 -2.22
N ILE A 64 7.50 13.61 -2.93
CA ILE A 64 6.07 13.74 -3.22
C ILE A 64 5.24 13.77 -1.93
N SER A 65 5.46 12.78 -1.06
CA SER A 65 4.71 12.61 0.19
C SER A 65 4.78 13.87 1.06
N GLY A 66 5.98 14.46 1.14
CA GLY A 66 6.23 15.73 1.80
C GLY A 66 5.76 15.73 3.27
N LYS A 67 5.16 16.85 3.69
CA LYS A 67 4.60 17.05 5.04
C LYS A 67 3.11 16.68 5.16
N HIS A 68 2.47 16.36 4.04
CA HIS A 68 1.02 16.16 4.00
C HIS A 68 0.64 14.70 4.24
N LEU A 69 1.44 13.78 3.70
CA LEU A 69 1.17 12.35 3.77
C LEU A 69 2.38 11.64 4.34
N THR A 70 2.22 10.97 5.49
CA THR A 70 3.27 10.06 5.95
C THR A 70 3.00 8.65 5.43
N VAL A 71 3.95 8.13 4.66
CA VAL A 71 3.87 6.78 4.10
C VAL A 71 4.84 5.85 4.84
N PHE A 72 4.32 4.73 5.34
CA PHE A 72 5.11 3.62 5.83
C PHE A 72 5.14 2.48 4.80
N THR A 73 6.17 1.65 4.83
CA THR A 73 6.26 0.50 3.92
C THR A 73 6.46 -0.79 4.69
N PHE A 74 5.63 -1.80 4.40
CA PHE A 74 5.69 -3.11 5.01
C PHE A 74 6.02 -4.18 3.98
N HIS A 75 7.12 -4.88 4.22
CA HIS A 75 7.51 -6.05 3.45
C HIS A 75 7.04 -7.32 4.16
N TYR A 76 6.06 -7.99 3.55
CA TYR A 76 5.63 -9.31 3.95
C TYR A 76 6.59 -10.38 3.40
N LYS A 77 7.15 -11.21 4.28
CA LYS A 77 7.88 -12.42 3.89
C LYS A 77 7.15 -13.63 4.46
N GLU A 78 6.66 -14.52 3.58
CA GLU A 78 6.18 -15.83 4.02
C GLU A 78 7.33 -16.55 4.74
N ARG A 79 7.11 -17.00 5.98
CA ARG A 79 8.01 -17.95 6.64
C ARG A 79 7.70 -19.35 6.10
N PRO A 80 8.70 -20.11 5.61
CA PRO A 80 8.49 -21.52 5.30
C PRO A 80 8.07 -22.24 6.59
N ARG A 81 6.94 -22.95 6.55
CA ARG A 81 6.50 -23.80 7.66
C ARG A 81 7.11 -25.18 7.49
N PHE A 82 7.98 -25.58 8.41
CA PHE A 82 8.32 -26.98 8.61
C PHE A 82 7.33 -27.56 9.62
N LYS A 83 6.40 -28.41 9.16
CA LYS A 83 5.64 -29.26 10.08
C LYS A 83 6.54 -30.45 10.45
N PRO A 84 6.95 -30.63 11.72
CA PRO A 84 7.61 -31.86 12.12
C PRO A 84 6.55 -32.96 12.13
N HIS A 85 6.55 -33.80 11.10
CA HIS A 85 5.86 -35.09 11.14
C HIS A 85 6.96 -36.13 11.25
N ASN A 86 7.18 -36.65 12.46
CA ASN A 86 8.06 -37.78 12.81
C ASN A 86 9.55 -37.68 12.42
N ILE A 87 10.40 -38.24 13.29
CA ILE A 87 11.87 -38.14 13.30
C ILE A 87 12.52 -38.75 12.03
N LEU A 88 11.79 -39.58 11.27
CA LEU A 88 12.30 -40.26 10.06
C LEU A 88 12.15 -39.43 8.77
N THR A 89 11.31 -38.38 8.77
CA THR A 89 10.91 -37.63 7.56
C THR A 89 11.70 -36.34 7.36
N THR A 90 12.62 -36.02 8.27
CA THR A 90 13.45 -34.80 8.28
C THR A 90 14.34 -34.67 7.04
N LEU A 91 14.58 -35.75 6.30
CA LEU A 91 15.41 -35.74 5.09
C LEU A 91 14.63 -35.41 3.80
N ILE A 92 13.29 -35.36 3.82
CA ILE A 92 12.43 -35.12 2.63
C ILE A 92 11.39 -34.03 2.87
N SER A 93 11.51 -33.23 3.95
CA SER A 93 10.58 -32.15 4.22
C SER A 93 10.74 -31.01 3.19
N MET A 94 9.92 -31.04 2.13
CA MET A 94 9.72 -29.89 1.25
C MET A 94 9.04 -28.76 2.03
N PRO A 95 9.49 -27.50 1.89
CA PRO A 95 8.83 -26.38 2.54
C PRO A 95 7.39 -26.25 2.03
N ILE A 96 6.41 -26.37 2.93
CA ILE A 96 5.02 -26.03 2.63
C ILE A 96 4.88 -24.52 2.82
N PHE A 97 4.77 -23.79 1.71
CA PHE A 97 4.39 -22.38 1.70
C PHE A 97 2.87 -22.27 1.89
N GLY A 98 2.42 -22.29 3.14
CA GLY A 98 1.06 -21.92 3.51
C GLY A 98 1.05 -20.49 4.06
N PRO A 99 0.00 -19.67 3.85
CA PRO A 99 -0.03 -18.28 4.28
C PRO A 99 0.23 -18.22 5.79
N PRO A 100 1.36 -17.68 6.26
CA PRO A 100 1.61 -17.64 7.70
C PRO A 100 0.51 -16.82 8.40
N GLU A 101 0.23 -17.12 9.67
CA GLU A 101 -0.40 -16.15 10.57
C GLU A 101 0.72 -15.17 10.93
N ASN A 102 0.70 -13.94 10.41
CA ASN A 102 1.85 -13.03 10.46
C ASN A 102 1.67 -11.85 11.42
N GLU A 103 2.81 -11.35 11.86
CA GLU A 103 2.93 -10.12 12.64
C GLU A 103 2.29 -8.90 11.93
N ILE A 104 2.35 -8.79 10.58
CA ILE A 104 1.54 -7.78 9.82
C ILE A 104 0.05 -8.03 10.00
N ASP A 105 -0.39 -9.28 9.95
CA ASP A 105 -1.79 -9.59 10.21
C ASP A 105 -2.15 -9.09 11.61
N ASP A 106 -1.25 -9.13 12.60
CA ASP A 106 -1.59 -8.56 13.91
C ASP A 106 -1.82 -7.05 13.91
N ILE A 107 -1.04 -6.24 13.16
CA ILE A 107 -1.30 -4.79 13.09
C ILE A 107 -2.56 -4.52 12.29
N MET A 108 -2.77 -5.29 11.21
CA MET A 108 -3.98 -5.24 10.40
C MET A 108 -5.19 -5.63 11.26
N ILE A 109 -5.24 -6.83 11.84
CA ILE A 109 -6.26 -7.32 12.79
C ILE A 109 -6.52 -6.32 13.93
N LYS A 110 -5.46 -5.75 14.52
CA LYS A 110 -5.58 -4.90 15.72
C LYS A 110 -6.16 -3.51 15.41
N TYR A 111 -5.78 -2.91 14.29
CA TYR A 111 -6.09 -1.50 14.00
C TYR A 111 -6.96 -1.30 12.76
N PHE A 112 -7.10 -2.31 11.91
CA PHE A 112 -7.79 -2.26 10.64
C PHE A 112 -8.84 -3.39 10.58
N ASP A 113 -10.06 -3.06 10.18
CA ASP A 113 -11.19 -3.97 10.34
C ASP A 113 -10.95 -5.31 9.58
N ASN A 114 -11.08 -6.42 10.29
CA ASN A 114 -10.52 -7.74 9.94
C ASN A 114 -11.23 -8.45 8.74
N ARG A 115 -12.05 -7.70 8.01
CA ARG A 115 -12.97 -8.21 6.97
C ARG A 115 -12.43 -8.07 5.55
N GLN A 116 -11.33 -7.35 5.34
CA GLN A 116 -10.75 -7.17 4.01
C GLN A 116 -9.58 -8.11 3.79
N LYS A 117 -9.77 -9.11 2.92
CA LYS A 117 -8.66 -9.90 2.39
C LYS A 117 -7.78 -8.97 1.54
N ILE A 118 -6.59 -8.66 2.04
CA ILE A 118 -5.64 -7.80 1.34
C ILE A 118 -5.04 -8.57 0.15
N SER A 119 -5.22 -8.03 -1.05
CA SER A 119 -4.49 -8.48 -2.23
C SER A 119 -3.21 -7.67 -2.34
N TYR A 120 -2.06 -8.31 -2.15
CA TYR A 120 -0.75 -7.67 -2.33
C TYR A 120 -0.37 -7.64 -3.82
N PRO A 121 0.38 -6.64 -4.28
CA PRO A 121 0.79 -5.43 -3.55
C PRO A 121 -0.35 -4.39 -3.48
N ALA A 122 -0.35 -3.54 -2.44
CA ALA A 122 -1.41 -2.54 -2.22
C ALA A 122 -0.92 -1.26 -1.53
N ILE A 123 -1.70 -0.19 -1.64
CA ILE A 123 -1.59 1.03 -0.82
C ILE A 123 -2.82 1.12 0.07
N LEU A 124 -2.64 1.17 1.38
CA LEU A 124 -3.69 1.39 2.36
C LEU A 124 -3.58 2.83 2.89
N PHE A 125 -4.52 3.69 2.49
CA PHE A 125 -4.67 5.01 3.10
C PHE A 125 -5.49 4.88 4.38
N PHE A 126 -5.15 5.65 5.41
CA PHE A 126 -5.88 5.66 6.65
C PHE A 126 -5.74 6.96 7.42
N GLN A 127 -6.65 7.15 8.38
CA GLN A 127 -6.63 8.27 9.31
C GLN A 127 -6.67 7.78 10.75
N VAL A 128 -5.97 8.51 11.63
CA VAL A 128 -5.94 8.27 13.08
C VAL A 128 -6.58 9.45 13.80
N ASP A 129 -7.42 9.15 14.77
CA ASP A 129 -7.97 10.12 15.72
C ASP A 129 -7.75 9.63 17.14
N GLN A 130 -6.96 10.39 17.90
CA GLN A 130 -6.57 10.17 19.30
C GLN A 130 -6.04 8.77 19.60
N ILE A 131 -6.92 7.79 19.75
CA ILE A 131 -6.59 6.43 20.22
C ILE A 131 -6.82 5.35 19.16
N LYS A 132 -7.41 5.69 18.00
CA LYS A 132 -7.83 4.69 17.02
C LYS A 132 -7.68 5.15 15.58
N VAL A 133 -7.61 4.17 14.68
CA VAL A 133 -7.85 4.37 13.25
C VAL A 133 -9.35 4.63 13.07
N ILE A 134 -9.71 5.69 12.33
CA ILE A 134 -11.12 6.06 12.10
C ILE A 134 -11.60 5.79 10.69
N ASP A 135 -10.71 5.83 9.71
CA ASP A 135 -11.05 5.62 8.30
C ASP A 135 -9.91 4.92 7.57
N THR A 136 -10.28 4.13 6.55
CA THR A 136 -9.35 3.30 5.79
C THR A 136 -9.81 3.15 4.34
N MET A 137 -8.86 3.06 3.41
CA MET A 137 -9.13 2.82 1.99
C MET A 137 -7.97 2.01 1.40
N LEU A 138 -8.26 0.83 0.85
CA LEU A 138 -7.28 -0.08 0.27
C LEU A 138 -7.30 -0.02 -1.26
N ILE A 139 -6.12 0.11 -1.87
CA ILE A 139 -5.91 0.24 -3.31
C ILE A 139 -4.94 -0.85 -3.78
N GLY A 140 -5.40 -1.77 -4.63
CA GLY A 140 -4.51 -2.77 -5.25
C GLY A 140 -3.56 -2.14 -6.28
N LEU A 141 -2.32 -2.62 -6.30
CA LEU A 141 -1.29 -2.29 -7.26
C LEU A 141 -1.11 -3.46 -8.24
N ASN A 142 -1.13 -3.19 -9.54
CA ASN A 142 -1.33 -4.25 -10.54
C ASN A 142 -0.28 -4.24 -11.65
N ASN A 143 0.73 -3.37 -11.62
CA ASN A 143 1.78 -3.37 -12.64
C ASN A 143 2.89 -4.36 -12.29
N GLU A 144 3.43 -5.00 -13.33
CA GLU A 144 4.47 -6.03 -13.24
C GLU A 144 5.87 -5.48 -13.57
N GLN A 145 5.94 -4.32 -14.24
CA GLN A 145 7.19 -3.64 -14.59
C GLN A 145 7.60 -2.63 -13.52
N ILE A 146 8.91 -2.49 -13.27
CA ILE A 146 9.46 -1.64 -12.21
C ILE A 146 9.02 -0.18 -12.39
N GLU A 147 9.24 0.36 -13.59
CA GLU A 147 8.94 1.75 -13.92
C GLU A 147 7.44 2.02 -13.87
N GLU A 148 6.62 1.07 -14.34
CA GLU A 148 5.17 1.21 -14.29
C GLU A 148 4.64 1.14 -12.86
N SER A 149 5.20 0.27 -12.01
CA SER A 149 4.88 0.22 -10.58
C SER A 149 5.29 1.51 -9.88
N PHE A 150 6.47 2.05 -10.17
CA PHE A 150 6.90 3.35 -9.65
C PHE A 150 5.91 4.45 -10.04
N LEU A 151 5.54 4.54 -11.33
CA LEU A 151 4.60 5.53 -11.83
C LEU A 151 3.20 5.36 -11.23
N GLU A 152 2.76 4.13 -10.99
CA GLU A 152 1.49 3.83 -10.33
C GLU A 152 1.48 4.32 -8.88
N ILE A 153 2.49 3.96 -8.09
CA ILE A 153 2.63 4.40 -6.70
C ILE A 153 2.72 5.93 -6.66
N LYS A 154 3.58 6.52 -7.48
CA LYS A 154 3.74 7.98 -7.63
C LYS A 154 2.40 8.66 -7.90
N LYS A 155 1.59 8.16 -8.83
CA LYS A 155 0.28 8.75 -9.14
C LYS A 155 -0.68 8.73 -7.94
N TYR A 156 -0.72 7.63 -7.19
CA TYR A 156 -1.58 7.57 -5.99
C TYR A 156 -1.10 8.51 -4.89
N LEU A 157 0.22 8.60 -4.65
CA LEU A 157 0.77 9.54 -3.67
C LEU A 157 0.58 10.99 -4.09
N ASP A 158 0.84 11.33 -5.37
CA ASP A 158 0.61 12.68 -5.93
C ASP A 158 -0.85 13.11 -5.74
N ARG A 159 -1.81 12.22 -6.03
CA ARG A 159 -3.24 12.49 -5.85
C ARG A 159 -3.61 12.71 -4.39
N GLY A 160 -3.11 11.85 -3.50
CA GLY A 160 -3.36 11.99 -2.07
C GLY A 160 -2.80 13.30 -1.52
N VAL A 161 -1.56 13.63 -1.87
CA VAL A 161 -0.92 14.89 -1.45
C VAL A 161 -1.64 16.10 -2.05
N SER A 162 -2.06 16.03 -3.32
CA SER A 162 -2.84 17.10 -3.96
C SER A 162 -4.15 17.38 -3.22
N ALA A 163 -4.88 16.32 -2.82
CA ALA A 163 -6.10 16.46 -2.01
C ALA A 163 -5.79 17.11 -0.65
N LEU A 164 -4.79 16.60 0.06
CA LEU A 164 -4.42 17.08 1.40
C LEU A 164 -3.85 18.50 1.39
N SER A 165 -3.15 18.90 0.33
CA SER A 165 -2.55 20.23 0.21
C SER A 165 -3.58 21.36 0.06
N LYS A 166 -4.81 21.04 -0.33
CA LYS A 166 -5.92 21.99 -0.49
C LYS A 166 -6.71 22.21 0.80
N ILE A 167 -6.41 21.46 1.86
CA ILE A 167 -7.12 21.55 3.14
C ILE A 167 -6.70 22.84 3.85
N ASP A 168 -7.71 23.65 4.18
CA ASP A 168 -7.51 24.87 4.96
C ASP A 168 -6.85 24.54 6.31
N PRO A 169 -5.84 25.30 6.75
CA PRO A 169 -5.24 25.14 8.08
C PRO A 169 -6.25 25.00 9.24
N GLN A 170 -7.40 25.70 9.18
CA GLN A 170 -8.45 25.64 10.20
C GLN A 170 -9.18 24.29 10.24
N ASN A 171 -9.18 23.55 9.12
CA ASN A 171 -9.89 22.28 8.98
C ASN A 171 -8.97 21.06 9.18
N ARG A 172 -7.69 21.26 9.52
CA ARG A 172 -6.72 20.15 9.68
C ARG A 172 -7.05 19.21 10.82
N ASP A 173 -7.77 19.71 11.83
CA ASP A 173 -8.23 18.90 12.97
C ASP A 173 -9.60 18.25 12.71
N ASN A 174 -10.23 18.51 11.55
CA ASN A 174 -11.39 17.74 11.11
C ASN A 174 -10.93 16.46 10.40
N HIS A 175 -10.51 15.47 11.18
CA HIS A 175 -9.83 14.27 10.65
C HIS A 175 -10.68 13.50 9.65
N LYS A 176 -12.00 13.49 9.88
CA LYS A 176 -12.97 12.82 9.02
C LYS A 176 -13.07 13.52 7.66
N GLU A 177 -13.28 14.83 7.65
CA GLU A 177 -13.36 15.62 6.42
C GLU A 177 -12.04 15.60 5.63
N VAL A 178 -10.91 15.65 6.33
CA VAL A 178 -9.58 15.46 5.74
C VAL A 178 -9.50 14.14 4.98
N PHE A 179 -9.96 13.05 5.61
CA PHE A 179 -9.93 11.74 4.98
C PHE A 179 -10.95 11.60 3.85
N ASP A 180 -12.15 12.14 3.99
CA ASP A 180 -13.18 12.08 2.95
C ASP A 180 -12.72 12.81 1.67
N CYS A 181 -12.01 13.93 1.82
CA CYS A 181 -11.38 14.65 0.70
C CYS A 181 -10.31 13.80 -0.01
N LEU A 182 -9.45 13.13 0.78
CA LEU A 182 -8.44 12.19 0.27
C LEU A 182 -9.10 11.01 -0.46
N GLU A 183 -10.12 10.42 0.15
CA GLU A 183 -10.83 9.24 -0.37
C GLU A 183 -11.50 9.55 -1.70
N MET A 184 -12.20 10.69 -1.77
CA MET A 184 -12.88 11.16 -2.97
C MET A 184 -11.91 11.33 -4.15
N GLU A 185 -10.77 12.00 -3.95
CA GLU A 185 -9.78 12.22 -5.03
C GLU A 185 -9.21 10.89 -5.55
N ILE A 186 -8.91 9.95 -4.65
CA ILE A 186 -8.35 8.64 -5.03
C ILE A 186 -9.39 7.77 -5.74
N LYS A 187 -10.64 7.72 -5.25
CA LYS A 187 -11.74 6.98 -5.89
C LYS A 187 -12.06 7.53 -7.28
N ASN A 188 -12.08 8.85 -7.44
CA ASN A 188 -12.25 9.50 -8.74
C ASN A 188 -11.15 9.07 -9.73
N PHE A 189 -9.89 9.03 -9.26
CA PHE A 189 -8.78 8.57 -10.08
C PHE A 189 -8.91 7.09 -10.48
N GLN A 190 -9.34 6.19 -9.58
CA GLN A 190 -9.58 4.78 -9.91
C GLN A 190 -10.67 4.60 -10.97
N SER A 191 -11.78 5.33 -10.86
CA SER A 191 -12.88 5.29 -11.82
C SER A 191 -12.43 5.71 -13.22
N ILE A 192 -11.64 6.79 -13.33
CA ILE A 192 -11.07 7.24 -14.60
C ILE A 192 -10.14 6.18 -15.20
N LYS A 193 -9.30 5.53 -14.38
CA LYS A 193 -8.38 4.48 -14.83
C LYS A 193 -9.12 3.24 -15.36
N LEU A 194 -10.25 2.87 -14.75
CA LEU A 194 -11.11 1.79 -15.25
C LEU A 194 -11.72 2.14 -16.62
N ILE A 195 -12.23 3.36 -16.78
CA ILE A 195 -12.78 3.84 -18.05
C ILE A 195 -11.71 3.81 -19.15
N GLN A 196 -10.50 4.31 -18.88
CA GLN A 196 -9.39 4.29 -19.84
C GLN A 196 -8.98 2.87 -20.27
N ARG A 197 -9.05 1.90 -19.35
CA ARG A 197 -8.77 0.48 -19.68
C ARG A 197 -9.85 -0.11 -20.58
N MET A 198 -11.13 0.23 -20.34
CA MET A 198 -12.24 -0.24 -21.16
C MET A 198 -12.18 0.35 -22.57
N THR A 199 -11.91 1.64 -22.71
CA THR A 199 -11.79 2.30 -24.03
C THR A 199 -10.58 1.78 -24.82
N ARG A 200 -9.43 1.53 -24.18
CA ARG A 200 -8.26 0.93 -24.84
C ARG A 200 -8.55 -0.50 -25.33
N ARG A 201 -9.27 -1.32 -24.55
CA ARG A 201 -9.69 -2.66 -24.99
C ARG A 201 -10.68 -2.59 -26.15
N ALA A 202 -11.65 -1.69 -26.11
CA ALA A 202 -12.60 -1.50 -27.21
C ALA A 202 -11.92 -1.03 -28.51
N GLY A 203 -10.96 -0.11 -28.42
CA GLY A 203 -10.17 0.34 -29.56
C GLY A 203 -9.32 -0.78 -30.19
N ASN A 204 -8.72 -1.64 -29.36
CA ASN A 204 -7.98 -2.82 -29.84
C ASN A 204 -8.91 -3.86 -30.50
N ILE A 205 -10.13 -4.05 -29.98
CA ILE A 205 -11.12 -4.96 -30.58
C ILE A 205 -11.59 -4.42 -31.95
N LEU A 206 -11.87 -3.12 -32.05
CA LEU A 206 -12.24 -2.50 -33.32
C LEU A 206 -11.11 -2.58 -34.36
N GLY A 207 -9.85 -2.42 -33.93
CA GLY A 207 -8.67 -2.60 -34.79
C GLY A 207 -8.45 -4.04 -35.27
N LEU A 208 -8.83 -5.04 -34.46
CA LEU A 208 -8.82 -6.45 -34.86
C LEU A 208 -9.95 -6.77 -35.84
N VAL A 209 -11.16 -6.24 -35.62
CA VAL A 209 -12.30 -6.44 -36.52
C VAL A 209 -12.07 -5.74 -37.88
N SER A 210 -11.42 -4.58 -37.91
CA SER A 210 -11.06 -3.92 -39.18
C SER A 210 -9.96 -4.65 -39.95
N SER A 211 -9.02 -5.30 -39.25
CA SER A 211 -7.96 -6.10 -39.88
C SER A 211 -8.49 -7.39 -40.51
N ILE A 212 -9.55 -7.98 -39.95
CA ILE A 212 -10.22 -9.18 -40.50
C ILE A 212 -11.08 -8.83 -41.72
N LYS A 213 -11.69 -7.64 -41.76
CA LYS A 213 -12.49 -7.18 -42.92
C LYS A 213 -11.66 -6.70 -44.12
N GLY A 214 -10.34 -6.52 -43.97
CA GLY A 214 -9.43 -6.18 -45.08
C GLY A 214 -8.81 -7.39 -45.78
N LEU A 215 -9.23 -8.61 -45.45
CA LEU A 215 -8.66 -9.88 -45.92
C LEU A 215 -9.66 -10.76 -46.71
N PHE A 216 -10.79 -10.20 -47.14
CA PHE A 216 -11.78 -10.83 -48.03
C PHE A 216 -12.07 -9.94 -49.24
#